data_AF-R6PQH2-F1
#
_entry.id   AF-R6PQH2-F1
#
_cell.length_a   1.000
_cell.length_b   1.000
_cell.length_c   1.000
_cell.angle_alpha   90.00
_cell.angle_beta   90.00
_cell.angle_gamma   90.00
#
_symmetry.space_group_name_H-M   'P 1'
#
loop_
_entity.id
_entity.type
_entity.pdbx_description
1 polymer ?
#
loop_
_entity_poly.entity_id
_entity_poly.type
_entity_poly.pdbx_seq_one_letter_code
_entity_poly.pdbx_strand_id
1 'polypeptide(L)'
;MKTQTKKISKRIFRIIGAALLVLAVAAITAVLVFFLTYRAQLSKLDNGKGVENSIYSEQFKGKKVMVLVPHEDDDLLIAGQVLPEIYKNGADTRIVFVTNGDKFFTARQRQDEARDSLKTLGIPKDKLIFLGYPDGGTIFINKSGKPEKSFSSGLDHTNSGKHFVDYHFSKYGTHAEYTRQNVLNDIKDVILDYCPDYIIAIDFDDHRDHRGVSMSFEEVMGNILREKKDYKPVVLKCFGYSSAWRANPDFYQLNIKSVHKPAKDRLNDPIYETDVPQYNWSDRIRLPVYSGAVSRSILKCPDYKALSKHLTQFAYTLADRIINGDMVYWNRRTDSLTYDADITVSSGDAKLLNDFKLVSTDKTIPQKTKFSGCVSSFNKNDKEKVVTVKFRSPQNISCISLYDDYDLNRNILGGTITFSDGSIIDVPNLNANGSETRIEFAPKEGITSFTFKVTSFEGDTAGLCEIEAFEKADYDLGFSFVKIKNADTDDYMYNYFVEPDTSELILGISSSDTRMNCSLKVVDGSGVKLNGNKLEFDSGFRKCTVRAEIEGHPEIFDQITITRLSAKELQKYYKFQETDKKLFKADVKWLKFENIIKNGQFDSYLIDLIKKLGQNIEKEIYN
;
A
#
# COMPACT_ATOMS: atom_id res chain seq x y z
N MET A 1 47.88 -65.12 -7.41
CA MET A 1 47.84 -63.65 -7.25
C MET A 1 46.55 -62.97 -7.73
N LYS A 2 46.03 -63.19 -8.95
CA LYS A 2 44.82 -62.48 -9.46
C LYS A 2 43.49 -62.66 -8.69
N THR A 3 43.31 -63.76 -7.95
CA THR A 3 42.07 -64.06 -7.18
C THR A 3 42.04 -63.42 -5.80
N GLN A 4 43.21 -63.15 -5.20
CA GLN A 4 43.33 -62.52 -3.88
C GLN A 4 43.13 -61.00 -3.98
N THR A 5 43.65 -60.36 -5.03
CA THR A 5 43.41 -58.94 -5.36
C THR A 5 41.94 -58.64 -5.66
N LYS A 6 41.21 -59.54 -6.34
CA LYS A 6 39.75 -59.40 -6.59
C LYS A 6 38.89 -59.52 -5.31
N LYS A 7 39.31 -60.34 -4.33
CA LYS A 7 38.63 -60.44 -3.01
C LYS A 7 38.91 -59.21 -2.14
N ILE A 8 40.14 -58.69 -2.18
CA ILE A 8 40.54 -57.47 -1.46
C ILE A 8 39.79 -56.26 -2.02
N SER A 9 39.67 -56.12 -3.35
CA SER A 9 38.91 -55.01 -3.96
C SER A 9 37.42 -55.03 -3.62
N LYS A 10 36.76 -56.21 -3.62
CA LYS A 10 35.35 -56.34 -3.19
C LYS A 10 35.13 -55.98 -1.72
N ARG A 11 36.10 -56.29 -0.84
CA ARG A 11 36.04 -55.97 0.58
C ARG A 11 36.23 -54.46 0.81
N ILE A 12 37.16 -53.83 0.08
CA ILE A 12 37.38 -52.37 0.09
C ILE A 12 36.14 -51.63 -0.43
N PHE A 13 35.54 -52.06 -1.55
CA PHE A 13 34.31 -51.46 -2.07
C PHE A 13 33.12 -51.56 -1.10
N ARG A 14 32.99 -52.67 -0.35
CA ARG A 14 31.96 -52.81 0.70
C ARG A 14 32.21 -51.87 1.89
N ILE A 15 33.48 -51.70 2.29
CA ILE A 15 33.84 -50.78 3.39
C ILE A 15 33.57 -49.33 2.97
N ILE A 16 33.95 -48.94 1.75
CA ILE A 16 33.65 -47.61 1.20
C ILE A 16 32.14 -47.39 1.11
N GLY A 17 31.39 -48.36 0.58
CA GLY A 17 29.93 -48.29 0.51
C GLY A 17 29.26 -48.16 1.89
N ALA A 18 29.73 -48.90 2.90
CA ALA A 18 29.23 -48.78 4.26
C ALA A 18 29.59 -47.42 4.89
N ALA A 19 30.81 -46.91 4.67
CA ALA A 19 31.21 -45.58 5.14
C ALA A 19 30.38 -44.46 4.49
N LEU A 20 30.14 -44.54 3.17
CA LEU A 20 29.27 -43.61 2.46
C LEU A 20 27.83 -43.66 2.97
N LEU A 21 27.31 -44.86 3.27
CA LEU A 21 25.97 -45.02 3.85
C LEU A 21 25.89 -44.40 5.25
N VAL A 22 26.90 -44.62 6.11
CA VAL A 22 26.96 -44.00 7.45
C VAL A 22 27.02 -42.48 7.35
N LEU A 23 27.82 -41.93 6.43
CA LEU A 23 27.88 -40.49 6.18
C LEU A 23 26.55 -39.94 5.67
N ALA A 24 25.88 -40.65 4.76
CA ALA A 24 24.57 -40.26 4.25
C ALA A 24 23.51 -40.26 5.37
N VAL A 25 23.47 -41.31 6.20
CA VAL A 25 22.55 -41.40 7.35
C VAL A 25 22.84 -40.29 8.37
N ALA A 26 24.11 -40.00 8.66
CA ALA A 26 24.50 -38.90 9.55
C ALA A 26 24.07 -37.54 9.00
N ALA A 27 24.26 -37.30 7.70
CA ALA A 27 23.82 -36.07 7.03
C ALA A 27 22.29 -35.90 7.07
N ILE A 28 21.53 -36.96 6.73
CA ILE A 28 20.05 -36.95 6.79
C ILE A 28 19.58 -36.69 8.22
N THR A 29 20.21 -37.35 9.20
CA THR A 29 19.88 -37.16 10.62
C THR A 29 20.15 -35.72 11.06
N ALA A 30 21.29 -35.14 10.67
CA ALA A 30 21.63 -33.76 10.99
C ALA A 30 20.62 -32.76 10.38
N VAL A 31 20.19 -32.98 9.13
CA VAL A 31 19.14 -32.16 8.47
C VAL A 31 17.81 -32.29 9.22
N LEU A 32 17.43 -33.51 9.61
CA LEU A 32 16.19 -33.75 10.34
C LEU A 32 16.20 -33.08 11.73
N VAL A 33 17.30 -33.22 12.48
CA VAL A 33 17.48 -32.56 13.78
C VAL A 33 17.44 -31.05 13.63
N PHE A 34 18.13 -30.49 12.63
CA PHE A 34 18.09 -29.06 12.32
C PHE A 34 16.64 -28.60 12.04
N PHE A 35 15.92 -29.33 11.18
CA PHE A 35 14.55 -29.00 10.81
C PHE A 35 13.59 -29.04 12.00
N LEU A 36 13.69 -30.08 12.84
CA LEU A 36 12.89 -30.19 14.06
C LEU A 36 13.20 -29.07 15.06
N THR A 37 14.48 -28.73 15.23
CA THR A 37 14.91 -27.65 16.14
C THR A 37 14.41 -26.29 15.65
N TYR A 38 14.57 -26.01 14.35
CA TYR A 38 14.06 -24.80 13.72
C TYR A 38 12.53 -24.71 13.84
N ARG A 39 11.79 -25.80 13.56
CA ARG A 39 10.33 -25.82 13.71
C ARG A 39 9.86 -25.62 15.14
N ALA A 40 10.55 -26.21 16.12
CA ALA A 40 10.22 -26.03 17.52
C ALA A 40 10.43 -24.56 17.96
N GLN A 41 11.55 -23.95 17.54
CA GLN A 41 11.82 -22.54 17.81
C GLN A 41 10.79 -21.62 17.13
N LEU A 42 10.45 -21.91 15.88
CA LEU A 42 9.44 -21.20 15.11
C LEU A 42 8.06 -21.24 15.80
N SER A 43 7.61 -22.42 16.22
CA SER A 43 6.35 -22.58 16.96
C SER A 43 6.31 -21.79 18.28
N LYS A 44 7.46 -21.67 18.96
CA LYS A 44 7.57 -20.87 20.18
C LYS A 44 7.46 -19.37 19.90
N LEU A 45 8.06 -18.89 18.81
CA LEU A 45 8.09 -17.48 18.42
C LEU A 45 6.76 -17.01 17.80
N ASP A 46 6.15 -17.85 16.97
CA ASP A 46 4.94 -17.55 16.18
C ASP A 46 3.72 -18.30 16.72
N ASN A 47 3.47 -18.22 18.03
CA ASN A 47 2.32 -18.88 18.65
C ASN A 47 0.99 -18.11 18.49
N GLY A 48 1.01 -16.96 17.79
CA GLY A 48 -0.16 -16.13 17.49
C GLY A 48 -0.82 -15.45 18.69
N LYS A 49 -0.32 -15.65 19.91
CA LYS A 49 -0.86 -15.03 21.13
C LYS A 49 -0.25 -13.65 21.33
N GLY A 50 -1.08 -12.66 21.71
CA GLY A 50 -0.60 -11.35 22.17
C GLY A 50 -0.72 -10.20 21.16
N VAL A 51 -1.45 -10.39 20.06
CA VAL A 51 -1.79 -9.36 19.08
C VAL A 51 -3.30 -9.31 18.91
N GLU A 52 -3.93 -8.29 19.47
CA GLU A 52 -5.37 -8.07 19.35
C GLU A 52 -5.63 -6.59 19.08
N ASN A 53 -6.42 -6.30 18.05
CA ASN A 53 -6.84 -4.95 17.72
C ASN A 53 -8.31 -4.98 17.29
N SER A 54 -9.11 -4.03 17.77
CA SER A 54 -10.55 -4.00 17.52
C SER A 54 -10.93 -3.57 16.09
N ILE A 55 -9.99 -3.04 15.29
CA ILE A 55 -10.28 -2.55 13.94
C ILE A 55 -10.90 -3.63 13.04
N TYR A 56 -10.47 -4.88 13.22
CA TYR A 56 -10.93 -6.02 12.43
C TYR A 56 -12.06 -6.83 13.08
N SER A 57 -12.68 -6.33 14.15
CA SER A 57 -13.75 -7.07 14.84
C SER A 57 -15.01 -7.18 13.97
N GLU A 58 -15.79 -6.10 13.86
CA GLU A 58 -17.07 -6.08 13.15
C GLU A 58 -17.29 -4.79 12.34
N GLN A 59 -16.34 -3.85 12.37
CA GLN A 59 -16.53 -2.50 11.79
C GLN A 59 -16.73 -2.51 10.26
N PHE A 60 -16.14 -3.48 9.58
CA PHE A 60 -16.29 -3.67 8.14
C PHE A 60 -17.40 -4.67 7.76
N LYS A 61 -18.11 -5.24 8.73
CA LYS A 61 -19.12 -6.27 8.44
C LYS A 61 -20.28 -5.70 7.64
N GLY A 62 -20.62 -6.36 6.55
CA GLY A 62 -21.66 -5.91 5.62
C GLY A 62 -21.27 -4.67 4.80
N LYS A 63 -20.07 -4.10 5.01
CA LYS A 63 -19.53 -3.03 4.19
C LYS A 63 -18.97 -3.59 2.90
N LYS A 64 -19.07 -2.82 1.83
CA LYS A 64 -18.48 -3.14 0.53
C LYS A 64 -17.12 -2.48 0.40
N VAL A 65 -16.10 -3.27 0.11
CA VAL A 65 -14.71 -2.79 0.00
C VAL A 65 -14.18 -3.13 -1.39
N MET A 66 -13.75 -2.12 -2.15
CA MET A 66 -13.12 -2.30 -3.45
C MET A 66 -11.63 -1.99 -3.34
N VAL A 67 -10.80 -2.90 -3.84
CA VAL A 67 -9.37 -2.65 -4.08
C VAL A 67 -9.18 -2.47 -5.58
N LEU A 68 -8.67 -1.31 -6.03
CA LEU A 68 -8.47 -0.99 -7.45
C LEU A 68 -6.98 -0.84 -7.73
N VAL A 69 -6.44 -1.75 -8.53
CA VAL A 69 -5.01 -1.79 -8.85
C VAL A 69 -4.73 -1.99 -10.35
N PRO A 70 -3.55 -1.59 -10.84
CA PRO A 70 -3.17 -1.77 -12.24
C PRO A 70 -2.90 -3.23 -12.59
N HIS A 71 -2.01 -3.91 -11.85
CA HIS A 71 -1.51 -5.24 -12.20
C HIS A 71 -1.80 -6.30 -11.14
N GLU A 72 -1.75 -7.56 -11.58
CA GLU A 72 -1.89 -8.75 -10.76
C GLU A 72 -0.69 -9.00 -9.84
N ASP A 73 -0.61 -8.27 -8.75
CA ASP A 73 0.30 -8.38 -7.59
C ASP A 73 0.26 -7.11 -6.73
N ASP A 74 -0.11 -5.97 -7.33
CA ASP A 74 -0.25 -4.67 -6.67
C ASP A 74 -1.28 -4.67 -5.53
N ASP A 75 -2.27 -5.55 -5.57
CA ASP A 75 -3.25 -5.75 -4.50
C ASP A 75 -2.58 -6.13 -3.18
N LEU A 76 -1.50 -6.93 -3.25
CA LEU A 76 -0.69 -7.26 -2.08
C LEU A 76 0.12 -6.07 -1.58
N LEU A 77 0.53 -5.16 -2.46
CA LEU A 77 1.32 -3.98 -2.10
C LEU A 77 0.50 -2.92 -1.37
N ILE A 78 -0.79 -2.79 -1.67
CA ILE A 78 -1.65 -1.75 -1.07
C ILE A 78 -2.70 -2.27 -0.10
N ALA A 79 -2.97 -3.59 -0.07
CA ALA A 79 -4.02 -4.15 0.78
C ALA A 79 -3.69 -5.52 1.41
N GLY A 80 -2.61 -6.20 1.02
CA GLY A 80 -2.32 -7.59 1.43
C GLY A 80 -2.37 -7.84 2.94
N GLN A 81 -1.90 -6.86 3.73
CA GLN A 81 -1.75 -6.97 5.17
C GLN A 81 -2.98 -6.53 5.99
N VAL A 82 -4.08 -6.12 5.33
CA VAL A 82 -5.33 -5.67 5.99
C VAL A 82 -6.56 -6.37 5.40
N LEU A 83 -6.57 -6.63 4.09
CA LEU A 83 -7.69 -7.22 3.35
C LEU A 83 -8.16 -8.59 3.87
N PRO A 84 -7.27 -9.51 4.29
CA PRO A 84 -7.69 -10.85 4.70
C PRO A 84 -8.64 -10.84 5.90
N GLU A 85 -8.35 -10.03 6.93
CA GLU A 85 -9.24 -9.91 8.08
C GLU A 85 -10.46 -9.04 7.78
N ILE A 86 -10.35 -8.00 6.93
CA ILE A 86 -11.54 -7.25 6.47
C ILE A 86 -12.55 -8.19 5.81
N TYR A 87 -12.10 -9.04 4.89
CA TYR A 87 -12.94 -10.02 4.21
C TYR A 87 -13.48 -11.09 5.17
N LYS A 88 -12.60 -11.69 5.98
CA LYS A 88 -12.96 -12.77 6.92
C LYS A 88 -14.01 -12.33 7.95
N ASN A 89 -14.01 -11.06 8.34
CA ASN A 89 -14.98 -10.49 9.28
C ASN A 89 -16.23 -9.91 8.59
N GLY A 90 -16.49 -10.31 7.35
CA GLY A 90 -17.80 -10.18 6.70
C GLY A 90 -17.98 -8.96 5.80
N ALA A 91 -16.90 -8.30 5.38
CA ALA A 91 -16.96 -7.31 4.31
C ALA A 91 -17.20 -7.98 2.94
N ASP A 92 -18.00 -7.36 2.08
CA ASP A 92 -18.10 -7.78 0.68
C ASP A 92 -16.98 -7.13 -0.14
N THR A 93 -15.88 -7.86 -0.28
CA THR A 93 -14.66 -7.36 -0.95
C THR A 93 -14.67 -7.64 -2.45
N ARG A 94 -14.23 -6.68 -3.27
CA ARG A 94 -13.90 -6.87 -4.69
C ARG A 94 -12.50 -6.36 -4.98
N ILE A 95 -11.71 -7.14 -5.71
CA ILE A 95 -10.37 -6.77 -6.15
C ILE A 95 -10.44 -6.59 -7.66
N VAL A 96 -10.22 -5.37 -8.12
CA VAL A 96 -10.34 -4.94 -9.51
C VAL A 96 -8.95 -4.69 -10.05
N PHE A 97 -8.57 -5.49 -11.05
CA PHE A 97 -7.35 -5.33 -11.81
C PHE A 97 -7.67 -4.63 -13.13
N VAL A 98 -7.11 -3.44 -13.34
CA VAL A 98 -7.41 -2.63 -14.53
C VAL A 98 -6.74 -3.23 -15.77
N THR A 99 -5.49 -3.66 -15.64
CA THR A 99 -4.73 -4.27 -16.73
C THR A 99 -4.54 -5.77 -16.49
N ASN A 100 -4.13 -6.48 -17.54
CA ASN A 100 -3.78 -7.89 -17.49
C ASN A 100 -2.31 -8.17 -17.10
N GLY A 101 -1.55 -7.11 -16.80
CA GLY A 101 -0.13 -7.24 -16.46
C GLY A 101 0.70 -7.92 -17.55
N ASP A 102 0.18 -7.95 -18.78
CA ASP A 102 0.50 -8.95 -19.78
C ASP A 102 1.73 -8.58 -20.63
N LYS A 103 2.56 -7.64 -20.17
CA LYS A 103 3.70 -7.14 -20.95
C LYS A 103 4.73 -8.21 -21.31
N PHE A 104 5.01 -9.11 -20.39
CA PHE A 104 6.01 -10.18 -20.55
C PHE A 104 5.43 -11.59 -20.46
N PHE A 105 4.23 -11.72 -19.91
CA PHE A 105 3.54 -13.00 -19.69
C PHE A 105 2.09 -12.88 -20.10
N THR A 106 1.41 -14.00 -20.34
CA THR A 106 0.02 -13.94 -20.81
C THR A 106 -0.93 -13.50 -19.70
N ALA A 107 -2.02 -12.80 -20.07
CA ALA A 107 -3.13 -12.48 -19.17
C ALA A 107 -3.59 -13.71 -18.37
N ARG A 108 -3.71 -14.87 -19.03
CA ARG A 108 -4.06 -16.13 -18.36
C ARG A 108 -3.14 -16.46 -17.19
N GLN A 109 -1.83 -16.42 -17.42
CA GLN A 109 -0.87 -16.78 -16.38
C GLN A 109 -0.99 -15.84 -15.20
N ARG A 110 -1.02 -14.52 -15.44
CA ARG A 110 -1.10 -13.52 -14.37
C ARG A 110 -2.39 -13.58 -13.57
N GLN A 111 -3.52 -13.77 -14.24
CA GLN A 111 -4.81 -13.92 -13.57
C GLN A 111 -4.91 -15.23 -12.75
N ASP A 112 -4.30 -16.32 -13.24
CA ASP A 112 -4.19 -17.57 -12.48
C ASP A 112 -3.28 -17.41 -11.25
N GLU A 113 -2.19 -16.65 -11.36
CA GLU A 113 -1.31 -16.31 -10.24
C GLU A 113 -2.04 -15.46 -9.19
N ALA A 114 -2.76 -14.40 -9.59
CA ALA A 114 -3.59 -13.59 -8.68
C ALA A 114 -4.64 -14.43 -7.95
N ARG A 115 -5.33 -15.32 -8.66
CA ARG A 115 -6.29 -16.25 -8.05
C ARG A 115 -5.61 -17.12 -6.99
N ASP A 116 -4.50 -17.75 -7.34
CA ASP A 116 -3.84 -18.69 -6.45
C ASP A 116 -3.19 -17.97 -5.26
N SER A 117 -2.72 -16.74 -5.47
CA SER A 117 -2.21 -15.81 -4.47
C SER A 117 -3.27 -15.44 -3.43
N LEU A 118 -4.37 -14.83 -3.87
CA LEU A 118 -5.45 -14.38 -2.98
C LEU A 118 -6.16 -15.54 -2.28
N LYS A 119 -6.21 -16.72 -2.92
CA LYS A 119 -6.67 -17.96 -2.27
C LYS A 119 -5.82 -18.33 -1.06
N THR A 120 -4.52 -18.04 -1.05
CA THR A 120 -3.67 -18.28 0.14
C THR A 120 -4.05 -17.40 1.33
N LEU A 121 -4.66 -16.24 1.07
CA LEU A 121 -5.16 -15.29 2.04
C LEU A 121 -6.65 -15.51 2.37
N GLY A 122 -7.26 -16.56 1.83
CA GLY A 122 -8.66 -16.92 2.08
C GLY A 122 -9.67 -16.19 1.19
N ILE A 123 -9.22 -15.38 0.24
CA ILE A 123 -10.09 -14.63 -0.68
C ILE A 123 -10.39 -15.50 -1.92
N PRO A 124 -11.66 -15.85 -2.19
CA PRO A 124 -12.01 -16.73 -3.28
C PRO A 124 -12.04 -16.01 -4.64
N LYS A 125 -11.97 -16.81 -5.70
CA LYS A 125 -11.85 -16.38 -7.09
C LYS A 125 -12.95 -15.41 -7.54
N ASP A 126 -14.19 -15.60 -7.07
CA ASP A 126 -15.36 -14.79 -7.41
C ASP A 126 -15.27 -13.34 -6.90
N LYS A 127 -14.27 -13.02 -6.08
CA LYS A 127 -13.99 -11.65 -5.62
C LYS A 127 -13.05 -10.89 -6.54
N LEU A 128 -12.44 -11.56 -7.52
CA LEU A 128 -11.49 -10.96 -8.47
C LEU A 128 -12.23 -10.53 -9.74
N ILE A 129 -11.99 -9.29 -10.17
CA ILE A 129 -12.54 -8.68 -11.38
C ILE A 129 -11.37 -8.20 -12.23
N PHE A 130 -11.36 -8.60 -13.49
CA PHE A 130 -10.36 -8.17 -14.47
C PHE A 130 -11.04 -7.29 -15.51
N LEU A 131 -10.59 -6.04 -15.66
CA LEU A 131 -11.09 -5.17 -16.73
C LEU A 131 -10.49 -5.55 -18.09
N GLY A 132 -9.29 -6.12 -18.10
CA GLY A 132 -8.71 -6.77 -19.27
C GLY A 132 -7.90 -5.85 -20.20
N TYR A 133 -7.50 -4.66 -19.75
CA TYR A 133 -6.71 -3.71 -20.54
C TYR A 133 -5.22 -4.10 -20.61
N PRO A 134 -4.44 -3.58 -21.58
CA PRO A 134 -3.05 -4.00 -21.76
C PRO A 134 -2.09 -3.29 -20.80
N ASP A 135 -1.04 -3.99 -20.37
CA ASP A 135 0.07 -3.44 -19.58
C ASP A 135 1.03 -2.61 -20.46
N GLY A 136 1.49 -1.47 -19.94
CA GLY A 136 2.67 -0.77 -20.45
C GLY A 136 2.41 0.08 -21.71
N GLY A 137 1.15 0.34 -22.04
CA GLY A 137 0.70 1.21 -23.13
C GLY A 137 0.55 2.69 -22.73
N THR A 138 0.11 3.52 -23.68
CA THR A 138 -0.25 4.93 -23.43
C THR A 138 -1.75 5.13 -23.26
N ILE A 139 -2.51 4.04 -23.17
CA ILE A 139 -3.98 4.02 -23.17
C ILE A 139 -4.62 5.00 -22.19
N PHE A 140 -4.02 5.21 -21.01
CA PHE A 140 -4.54 6.12 -19.98
C PHE A 140 -4.46 7.61 -20.35
N ILE A 141 -3.57 7.99 -21.27
CA ILE A 141 -3.33 9.38 -21.69
C ILE A 141 -3.61 9.62 -23.18
N ASN A 142 -3.84 8.57 -23.96
CA ASN A 142 -4.10 8.68 -25.40
C ASN A 142 -5.51 9.19 -25.69
N LYS A 143 -5.59 10.42 -26.19
CA LYS A 143 -6.84 11.12 -26.53
C LYS A 143 -7.27 10.98 -27.99
N SER A 144 -6.57 10.17 -28.80
CA SER A 144 -6.87 10.03 -30.24
C SER A 144 -8.18 9.29 -30.53
N GLY A 145 -8.69 8.52 -29.56
CA GLY A 145 -9.86 7.66 -29.72
C GLY A 145 -9.61 6.40 -30.53
N LYS A 146 -8.39 6.20 -31.07
CA LYS A 146 -8.02 4.98 -31.79
C LYS A 146 -7.58 3.90 -30.81
N PRO A 147 -8.02 2.64 -30.98
CA PRO A 147 -7.57 1.53 -30.15
C PRO A 147 -6.05 1.35 -30.21
N GLU A 148 -5.41 1.23 -29.05
CA GLU A 148 -4.00 0.81 -28.95
C GLU A 148 -3.87 -0.71 -29.13
N LYS A 149 -2.65 -1.19 -29.39
CA LYS A 149 -2.36 -2.63 -29.43
C LYS A 149 -1.51 -3.02 -28.23
N SER A 150 -1.88 -4.12 -27.58
CA SER A 150 -1.06 -4.76 -26.56
C SER A 150 0.31 -5.10 -27.14
N PHE A 151 1.38 -4.72 -26.44
CA PHE A 151 2.74 -5.01 -26.88
C PHE A 151 3.03 -6.51 -26.97
N SER A 152 2.40 -7.31 -26.12
CA SER A 152 2.67 -8.75 -26.00
C SER A 152 1.78 -9.60 -26.89
N SER A 153 0.48 -9.31 -26.92
CA SER A 153 -0.51 -10.14 -27.63
C SER A 153 -0.89 -9.59 -29.01
N GLY A 154 -0.63 -8.30 -29.27
CA GLY A 154 -1.06 -7.61 -30.48
C GLY A 154 -2.56 -7.33 -30.56
N LEU A 155 -3.34 -7.70 -29.53
CA LEU A 155 -4.78 -7.44 -29.43
C LEU A 155 -5.04 -5.95 -29.22
N ASP A 156 -6.21 -5.50 -29.65
CA ASP A 156 -6.72 -4.14 -29.54
C ASP A 156 -8.03 -4.06 -28.74
N HIS A 157 -8.36 -5.12 -28.00
CA HIS A 157 -9.56 -5.23 -27.20
C HIS A 157 -9.33 -6.09 -25.96
N THR A 158 -10.17 -5.87 -24.93
CA THR A 158 -10.09 -6.55 -23.64
C THR A 158 -10.13 -8.05 -23.80
N ASN A 159 -9.38 -8.73 -22.94
CA ASN A 159 -9.38 -10.18 -22.89
C ASN A 159 -9.13 -10.67 -21.47
N SER A 160 -9.30 -11.97 -21.28
CA SER A 160 -9.09 -12.63 -20.00
C SER A 160 -8.53 -14.05 -20.16
N GLY A 161 -8.00 -14.58 -19.07
CA GLY A 161 -7.57 -15.97 -18.96
C GLY A 161 -8.74 -16.94 -19.03
N LYS A 162 -8.45 -18.22 -19.31
CA LYS A 162 -9.47 -19.29 -19.45
C LYS A 162 -10.47 -19.40 -18.30
N HIS A 163 -10.05 -19.00 -17.10
CA HIS A 163 -10.87 -19.11 -15.91
C HIS A 163 -11.68 -17.85 -15.63
N PHE A 164 -11.51 -16.78 -16.39
CA PHE A 164 -12.17 -15.51 -16.17
C PHE A 164 -12.87 -15.05 -17.45
N VAL A 165 -13.70 -14.03 -17.28
CA VAL A 165 -14.29 -13.25 -18.35
C VAL A 165 -13.95 -11.81 -17.99
N ASP A 166 -13.48 -11.01 -18.94
CA ASP A 166 -13.22 -9.61 -18.67
C ASP A 166 -14.55 -8.89 -18.37
N TYR A 167 -14.47 -7.88 -17.53
CA TYR A 167 -15.63 -7.17 -17.00
C TYR A 167 -16.53 -6.62 -18.13
N HIS A 168 -15.94 -6.00 -19.15
CA HIS A 168 -16.68 -5.42 -20.27
C HIS A 168 -17.50 -6.47 -21.00
N PHE A 169 -16.91 -7.63 -21.32
CA PHE A 169 -17.64 -8.74 -21.93
C PHE A 169 -18.75 -9.27 -21.02
N SER A 170 -18.49 -9.41 -19.72
CA SER A 170 -19.51 -9.87 -18.77
C SER A 170 -20.72 -8.92 -18.71
N LYS A 171 -20.51 -7.61 -18.91
CA LYS A 171 -21.57 -6.59 -18.83
C LYS A 171 -22.28 -6.36 -20.16
N TYR A 172 -21.53 -6.30 -21.26
CA TYR A 172 -22.01 -5.83 -22.56
C TYR A 172 -22.09 -6.92 -23.63
N GLY A 173 -21.53 -8.12 -23.38
CA GLY A 173 -21.52 -9.23 -24.33
C GLY A 173 -20.48 -9.11 -25.45
N THR A 174 -19.62 -8.09 -25.41
CA THR A 174 -18.52 -7.84 -26.34
C THR A 174 -17.27 -7.42 -25.59
N HIS A 175 -16.08 -7.58 -26.17
CA HIS A 175 -14.85 -7.04 -25.58
C HIS A 175 -14.75 -5.52 -25.86
N ALA A 176 -14.18 -4.77 -24.92
CA ALA A 176 -13.96 -3.34 -25.09
C ALA A 176 -12.72 -3.10 -25.95
N GLU A 177 -12.79 -2.20 -26.93
CA GLU A 177 -11.57 -1.75 -27.61
C GLU A 177 -10.63 -1.02 -26.63
N TYR A 178 -9.31 -1.12 -26.85
CA TYR A 178 -8.26 -0.49 -26.06
C TYR A 178 -8.17 1.02 -26.26
N THR A 179 -9.21 1.74 -25.83
CA THR A 179 -9.28 3.19 -25.83
C THR A 179 -9.32 3.72 -24.41
N ARG A 180 -8.81 4.94 -24.23
CA ARG A 180 -8.92 5.66 -22.95
C ARG A 180 -10.37 5.76 -22.46
N GLN A 181 -11.29 6.05 -23.38
CA GLN A 181 -12.69 6.24 -23.02
C GLN A 181 -13.31 4.95 -22.47
N ASN A 182 -12.99 3.80 -23.06
CA ASN A 182 -13.49 2.52 -22.54
C ASN A 182 -12.90 2.22 -21.15
N VAL A 183 -11.61 2.50 -20.91
CA VAL A 183 -11.00 2.36 -19.56
C VAL A 183 -11.78 3.19 -18.54
N LEU A 184 -12.05 4.47 -18.84
CA LEU A 184 -12.79 5.34 -17.93
C LEU A 184 -14.22 4.86 -17.71
N ASN A 185 -14.90 4.42 -18.77
CA ASN A 185 -16.25 3.90 -18.68
C ASN A 185 -16.29 2.63 -17.83
N ASP A 186 -15.38 1.68 -18.02
CA ASP A 186 -15.35 0.43 -17.27
C ASP A 186 -14.98 0.64 -15.80
N ILE A 187 -14.04 1.54 -15.49
CA ILE A 187 -13.74 1.93 -14.10
C ILE A 187 -14.98 2.59 -13.46
N LYS A 188 -15.68 3.46 -14.18
CA LYS A 188 -16.91 4.10 -13.69
C LYS A 188 -17.99 3.07 -13.44
N ASP A 189 -18.22 2.19 -14.39
CA ASP A 189 -19.24 1.17 -14.36
C ASP A 189 -18.99 0.17 -13.23
N VAL A 190 -17.76 -0.31 -13.05
CA VAL A 190 -17.48 -1.28 -11.98
C VAL A 190 -17.66 -0.62 -10.60
N ILE A 191 -17.27 0.64 -10.42
CA ILE A 191 -17.53 1.37 -9.18
C ILE A 191 -19.05 1.50 -8.95
N LEU A 192 -19.83 1.87 -9.97
CA LEU A 192 -21.28 2.07 -9.82
C LEU A 192 -22.08 0.77 -9.71
N ASP A 193 -21.63 -0.33 -10.31
CA ASP A 193 -22.30 -1.63 -10.20
C ASP A 193 -22.16 -2.21 -8.79
N TYR A 194 -20.98 -2.04 -8.17
CA TYR A 194 -20.74 -2.52 -6.82
C TYR A 194 -21.12 -1.48 -5.75
N CYS A 195 -21.05 -0.18 -6.04
CA CYS A 195 -21.25 0.92 -5.09
C CYS A 195 -20.52 0.66 -3.74
N PRO A 196 -19.17 0.53 -3.73
CA PRO A 196 -18.43 0.25 -2.50
C PRO A 196 -18.56 1.38 -1.45
N ASP A 197 -18.58 1.03 -0.17
CA ASP A 197 -18.47 2.00 0.93
C ASP A 197 -17.03 2.51 1.06
N TYR A 198 -16.05 1.64 0.75
CA TYR A 198 -14.62 1.89 0.81
C TYR A 198 -13.95 1.56 -0.51
N ILE A 199 -13.12 2.47 -1.02
CA ILE A 199 -12.25 2.23 -2.17
C ILE A 199 -10.81 2.40 -1.72
N ILE A 200 -10.02 1.32 -1.78
CA ILE A 200 -8.57 1.35 -1.64
C ILE A 200 -7.98 1.34 -3.05
N ALA A 201 -7.34 2.43 -3.47
CA ALA A 201 -6.83 2.58 -4.83
C ALA A 201 -5.33 2.88 -4.84
N ILE A 202 -4.63 2.31 -5.82
CA ILE A 202 -3.25 2.70 -6.13
C ILE A 202 -3.19 4.22 -6.38
N ASP A 203 -2.09 4.84 -5.98
CA ASP A 203 -1.82 6.25 -6.28
C ASP A 203 -0.63 6.45 -7.23
N PHE A 204 -0.41 7.70 -7.60
CA PHE A 204 0.64 8.16 -8.49
C PHE A 204 2.00 7.92 -7.84
N ASP A 205 2.71 6.88 -8.29
CA ASP A 205 4.09 6.58 -7.90
C ASP A 205 5.00 6.51 -9.12
N ASP A 206 6.17 5.85 -9.02
CA ASP A 206 7.13 5.81 -10.11
C ASP A 206 6.81 4.84 -11.26
N HIS A 207 5.75 4.02 -11.13
CA HIS A 207 5.31 3.09 -12.17
C HIS A 207 4.29 3.73 -13.12
N ARG A 208 4.51 3.59 -14.44
CA ARG A 208 3.73 4.28 -15.48
C ARG A 208 2.23 3.96 -15.48
N ASP A 209 1.85 2.72 -15.22
CA ASP A 209 0.44 2.33 -15.22
C ASP A 209 -0.23 2.67 -13.89
N HIS A 210 0.53 2.76 -12.78
CA HIS A 210 0.01 3.24 -11.49
C HIS A 210 -0.44 4.69 -11.63
N ARG A 211 0.38 5.52 -12.28
CA ARG A 211 0.02 6.90 -12.65
C ARG A 211 -1.21 6.95 -13.53
N GLY A 212 -1.24 6.13 -14.58
CA GLY A 212 -2.34 6.06 -15.54
C GLY A 212 -3.66 5.69 -14.89
N VAL A 213 -3.66 4.64 -14.06
CA VAL A 213 -4.83 4.18 -13.31
C VAL A 213 -5.22 5.17 -12.23
N SER A 214 -4.28 5.75 -11.47
CA SER A 214 -4.58 6.76 -10.46
C SER A 214 -5.31 7.96 -11.06
N MET A 215 -4.77 8.54 -12.15
CA MET A 215 -5.41 9.67 -12.83
C MET A 215 -6.76 9.31 -13.46
N SER A 216 -6.89 8.09 -14.00
CA SER A 216 -8.15 7.62 -14.59
C SER A 216 -9.21 7.43 -13.51
N PHE A 217 -8.83 6.87 -12.36
CA PHE A 217 -9.69 6.72 -11.19
C PHE A 217 -10.16 8.08 -10.67
N GLU A 218 -9.27 9.06 -10.51
CA GLU A 218 -9.65 10.37 -9.99
C GLU A 218 -10.61 11.12 -10.95
N GLU A 219 -10.36 11.06 -12.26
CA GLU A 219 -11.27 11.63 -13.26
C GLU A 219 -12.65 10.97 -13.22
N VAL A 220 -12.69 9.63 -13.09
CA VAL A 220 -13.94 8.89 -12.95
C VAL A 220 -14.65 9.24 -11.65
N MET A 221 -13.94 9.32 -10.53
CA MET A 221 -14.53 9.68 -9.25
C MET A 221 -15.10 11.10 -9.27
N GLY A 222 -14.38 12.09 -9.81
CA GLY A 222 -14.91 13.44 -9.98
C GLY A 222 -16.19 13.47 -10.83
N ASN A 223 -16.28 12.64 -11.87
CA ASN A 223 -17.50 12.48 -12.66
C ASN A 223 -18.64 11.83 -11.86
N ILE A 224 -18.34 10.76 -11.11
CA ILE A 224 -19.34 10.09 -10.26
C ILE A 224 -19.88 11.05 -9.19
N LEU A 225 -19.03 11.83 -8.53
CA LEU A 225 -19.44 12.75 -7.46
C LEU A 225 -20.31 13.89 -7.99
N ARG A 226 -20.04 14.35 -9.23
CA ARG A 226 -20.91 15.30 -9.94
C ARG A 226 -22.28 14.71 -10.30
N GLU A 227 -22.31 13.45 -10.74
CA GLU A 227 -23.52 12.82 -11.29
C GLU A 227 -24.39 12.14 -10.23
N LYS A 228 -23.80 11.60 -9.16
CA LYS A 228 -24.45 10.76 -8.15
C LYS A 228 -24.14 11.24 -6.73
N LYS A 229 -24.85 12.30 -6.32
CA LYS A 229 -24.61 13.07 -5.09
C LYS A 229 -24.70 12.28 -3.79
N ASP A 230 -25.53 11.22 -3.76
CA ASP A 230 -25.74 10.38 -2.57
C ASP A 230 -24.64 9.32 -2.39
N TYR A 231 -23.73 9.19 -3.36
CA TYR A 231 -22.65 8.21 -3.31
C TYR A 231 -21.32 8.88 -2.99
N LYS A 232 -20.92 8.79 -1.73
CA LYS A 232 -19.72 9.41 -1.15
C LYS A 232 -18.87 8.35 -0.43
N PRO A 233 -18.16 7.48 -1.17
CA PRO A 233 -17.36 6.43 -0.56
C PRO A 233 -16.13 7.01 0.15
N VAL A 234 -15.61 6.29 1.15
CA VAL A 234 -14.29 6.58 1.70
C VAL A 234 -13.23 6.12 0.69
N VAL A 235 -12.38 7.05 0.24
CA VAL A 235 -11.33 6.75 -0.75
C VAL A 235 -9.96 6.83 -0.08
N LEU A 236 -9.29 5.68 0.02
CA LEU A 236 -7.96 5.51 0.58
C LEU A 236 -6.95 5.27 -0.54
N LYS A 237 -6.01 6.21 -0.71
CA LYS A 237 -4.97 6.16 -1.74
C LYS A 237 -3.64 5.67 -1.15
N CYS A 238 -2.92 4.81 -1.87
CA CYS A 238 -1.66 4.22 -1.41
C CYS A 238 -0.65 4.06 -2.55
N PHE A 239 0.63 4.31 -2.28
CA PHE A 239 1.73 4.13 -3.25
C PHE A 239 2.22 2.69 -3.24
N GLY A 240 2.01 1.91 -4.31
CA GLY A 240 2.51 0.53 -4.35
C GLY A 240 4.04 0.46 -4.34
N TYR A 241 4.71 1.37 -5.07
CA TYR A 241 6.16 1.30 -5.20
C TYR A 241 6.88 1.99 -4.05
N SER A 242 6.58 3.25 -3.79
CA SER A 242 7.33 4.04 -2.80
C SER A 242 7.09 3.59 -1.36
N SER A 243 5.93 3.01 -1.05
CA SER A 243 5.63 2.51 0.30
C SER A 243 5.91 1.01 0.51
N ALA A 244 6.04 0.21 -0.56
CA ALA A 244 6.28 -1.23 -0.45
C ALA A 244 7.42 -1.73 -1.37
N TRP A 245 7.26 -1.69 -2.71
CA TRP A 245 8.24 -2.29 -3.64
C TRP A 245 9.68 -1.80 -3.44
N ARG A 246 9.82 -0.49 -3.20
CA ARG A 246 11.08 0.22 -3.02
C ARG A 246 11.37 0.53 -1.55
N ALA A 247 10.63 -0.04 -0.60
CA ALA A 247 10.87 0.14 0.82
C ALA A 247 12.20 -0.52 1.27
N ASN A 248 12.61 -0.27 2.50
CA ASN A 248 13.82 -0.85 3.07
C ASN A 248 13.59 -2.33 3.45
N PRO A 249 14.60 -3.22 3.32
CA PRO A 249 14.43 -4.64 3.62
C PRO A 249 14.63 -4.91 5.12
N ASP A 250 13.69 -4.47 5.95
CA ASP A 250 13.79 -4.42 7.42
C ASP A 250 12.84 -5.37 8.16
N PHE A 251 12.28 -6.37 7.48
CA PHE A 251 11.57 -7.47 8.13
C PHE A 251 12.40 -8.16 9.25
N TYR A 252 13.69 -8.39 9.00
CA TYR A 252 14.59 -9.09 9.94
C TYR A 252 15.21 -8.16 10.99
N GLN A 253 14.37 -7.48 11.76
CA GLN A 253 14.75 -6.65 12.91
C GLN A 253 14.29 -7.28 14.24
N LEU A 254 14.71 -6.71 15.38
CA LEU A 254 14.28 -7.21 16.69
C LEU A 254 12.76 -7.18 16.83
N ASN A 255 12.10 -6.18 16.25
CA ASN A 255 10.65 -6.04 16.11
C ASN A 255 10.34 -5.58 14.69
N ILE A 256 9.19 -6.00 14.15
CA ILE A 256 8.74 -5.58 12.82
C ILE A 256 8.68 -4.06 12.75
N LYS A 257 9.12 -3.50 11.62
CA LYS A 257 9.14 -2.06 11.37
C LYS A 257 7.85 -1.62 10.71
N SER A 258 7.38 -0.44 11.07
CA SER A 258 6.32 0.22 10.31
C SER A 258 6.84 0.73 8.98
N VAL A 259 5.94 1.02 8.04
CA VAL A 259 6.28 1.68 6.78
C VAL A 259 6.93 3.03 7.11
N HIS A 260 8.17 3.22 6.66
CA HIS A 260 8.90 4.48 6.84
C HIS A 260 8.73 5.40 5.64
N LYS A 261 9.01 6.69 5.89
CA LYS A 261 8.99 7.72 4.87
C LYS A 261 9.89 7.32 3.70
N PRO A 262 9.41 7.37 2.45
CA PRO A 262 10.21 7.01 1.29
C PRO A 262 11.50 7.83 1.22
N ALA A 263 12.58 7.19 0.78
CA ALA A 263 13.83 7.89 0.55
C ALA A 263 13.68 8.88 -0.62
N LYS A 264 14.14 10.12 -0.44
CA LYS A 264 13.95 11.22 -1.42
C LYS A 264 14.44 10.88 -2.82
N ASP A 265 15.54 10.14 -2.94
CA ASP A 265 16.12 9.72 -4.23
C ASP A 265 15.22 8.75 -5.02
N ARG A 266 14.25 8.11 -4.35
CA ARG A 266 13.29 7.16 -4.93
C ARG A 266 11.96 7.80 -5.33
N LEU A 267 11.71 9.04 -4.94
CA LEU A 267 10.50 9.78 -5.29
C LEU A 267 10.56 10.32 -6.72
N ASN A 268 9.36 10.57 -7.28
CA ASN A 268 9.14 11.25 -8.53
C ASN A 268 9.85 12.61 -8.57
N ASP A 269 9.70 13.39 -7.51
CA ASP A 269 10.45 14.63 -7.27
C ASP A 269 10.98 14.67 -5.81
N PRO A 270 12.32 14.69 -5.61
CA PRO A 270 12.94 14.65 -4.28
C PRO A 270 12.72 15.89 -3.42
N ILE A 271 12.15 16.98 -3.96
CA ILE A 271 11.87 18.18 -3.16
C ILE A 271 10.70 17.95 -2.18
N TYR A 272 9.76 17.07 -2.54
CA TYR A 272 8.59 16.76 -1.72
C TYR A 272 8.82 15.57 -0.78
N GLU A 273 7.82 15.32 0.07
CA GLU A 273 7.83 14.23 1.05
C GLU A 273 7.36 12.89 0.48
N THR A 274 6.50 12.94 -0.54
CA THR A 274 5.90 11.79 -1.21
C THR A 274 5.84 12.02 -2.72
N ASP A 275 5.37 11.04 -3.49
CA ASP A 275 5.23 11.18 -4.94
C ASP A 275 4.12 12.17 -5.35
N VAL A 276 3.16 12.45 -4.46
CA VAL A 276 2.11 13.46 -4.64
C VAL A 276 2.43 14.65 -3.72
N PRO A 277 2.76 15.84 -4.27
CA PRO A 277 3.19 17.01 -3.49
C PRO A 277 2.26 17.38 -2.34
N GLN A 278 0.96 17.21 -2.55
CA GLN A 278 -0.10 17.61 -1.64
C GLN A 278 -0.26 16.69 -0.43
N TYR A 279 0.42 15.53 -0.40
CA TYR A 279 0.38 14.60 0.71
C TYR A 279 1.59 14.81 1.62
N ASN A 280 1.35 15.28 2.84
CA ASN A 280 2.37 15.28 3.88
C ASN A 280 2.46 13.90 4.52
N TRP A 281 3.68 13.51 4.94
CA TRP A 281 3.88 12.22 5.60
C TRP A 281 3.09 12.12 6.90
N SER A 282 2.95 13.23 7.66
CA SER A 282 2.22 13.29 8.93
C SER A 282 0.74 12.97 8.81
N ASP A 283 0.13 13.19 7.64
CA ASP A 283 -1.32 13.18 7.46
C ASP A 283 -1.85 11.77 7.10
N ARG A 284 -0.93 10.80 7.01
CA ARG A 284 -1.24 9.42 6.63
C ARG A 284 -2.16 8.73 7.66
N ILE A 285 -3.15 8.02 7.15
CA ILE A 285 -3.89 7.01 7.90
C ILE A 285 -3.02 5.74 7.95
N ARG A 286 -2.90 5.16 9.14
CA ARG A 286 -2.04 3.99 9.38
C ARG A 286 -2.89 2.84 9.91
N LEU A 287 -3.17 1.85 9.08
CA LEU A 287 -3.95 0.69 9.52
C LEU A 287 -3.03 -0.36 10.18
N PRO A 288 -3.38 -0.87 11.38
CA PRO A 288 -2.71 -2.02 11.98
C PRO A 288 -2.77 -3.23 11.05
N VAL A 289 -1.75 -4.08 11.01
CA VAL A 289 -1.80 -5.32 10.20
C VAL A 289 -2.37 -6.48 11.00
N TYR A 290 -2.90 -7.49 10.30
CA TYR A 290 -3.40 -8.70 10.97
C TYR A 290 -2.26 -9.54 11.57
N SER A 291 -2.60 -10.39 12.55
CA SER A 291 -1.62 -11.14 13.35
C SER A 291 -0.71 -12.09 12.56
N GLY A 292 -1.15 -12.55 11.38
CA GLY A 292 -0.31 -13.40 10.51
C GLY A 292 0.78 -12.63 9.76
N ALA A 293 0.61 -11.32 9.56
CA ALA A 293 1.59 -10.46 8.89
C ALA A 293 2.79 -10.11 9.79
N VAL A 294 2.64 -10.23 11.13
CA VAL A 294 3.70 -9.93 12.12
C VAL A 294 4.50 -11.18 12.55
N SER A 295 4.52 -12.20 11.70
CA SER A 295 5.29 -13.43 11.88
C SER A 295 6.79 -13.14 12.05
N ARG A 296 7.48 -13.87 12.92
CA ARG A 296 8.94 -13.80 13.09
C ARG A 296 9.71 -14.55 12.01
N SER A 297 9.03 -15.35 11.20
CA SER A 297 9.55 -16.01 10.01
C SER A 297 8.81 -15.56 8.77
N ILE A 298 9.55 -15.10 7.76
CA ILE A 298 8.95 -14.68 6.49
C ILE A 298 8.30 -15.87 5.77
N LEU A 299 8.89 -17.07 5.91
CA LEU A 299 8.38 -18.31 5.33
C LEU A 299 7.03 -18.74 5.93
N LYS A 300 6.69 -18.24 7.12
CA LYS A 300 5.38 -18.47 7.76
C LYS A 300 4.36 -17.38 7.45
N CYS A 301 4.81 -16.18 7.10
CA CYS A 301 3.94 -15.06 6.75
C CYS A 301 3.00 -15.45 5.59
N PRO A 302 1.66 -15.32 5.75
CA PRO A 302 0.74 -15.60 4.66
C PRO A 302 0.94 -14.67 3.46
N ASP A 303 1.33 -13.41 3.68
CA ASP A 303 1.63 -12.45 2.60
C ASP A 303 2.79 -12.94 1.71
N TYR A 304 3.84 -13.53 2.31
CA TYR A 304 4.91 -14.14 1.52
C TYR A 304 4.42 -15.33 0.69
N LYS A 305 3.53 -16.15 1.26
CA LYS A 305 2.93 -17.29 0.54
C LYS A 305 2.03 -16.82 -0.61
N ALA A 306 1.38 -15.67 -0.48
CA ALA A 306 0.63 -15.01 -1.55
C ALA A 306 1.59 -14.49 -2.63
N LEU A 307 2.58 -13.68 -2.24
CA LEU A 307 3.60 -13.13 -3.14
C LEU A 307 4.31 -14.22 -3.95
N SER A 308 4.63 -15.37 -3.34
CA SER A 308 5.28 -16.51 -4.01
C SER A 308 4.42 -17.20 -5.09
N LYS A 309 3.14 -16.84 -5.23
CA LYS A 309 2.30 -17.29 -6.34
C LYS A 309 2.49 -16.45 -7.60
N HIS A 310 2.97 -15.21 -7.47
CA HIS A 310 3.30 -14.34 -8.60
C HIS A 310 4.72 -14.63 -9.10
N LEU A 311 4.92 -15.82 -9.70
CA LEU A 311 6.23 -16.22 -10.22
C LEU A 311 6.68 -15.31 -11.37
N THR A 312 5.73 -14.80 -12.15
CA THR A 312 6.00 -13.90 -13.28
C THR A 312 6.53 -12.53 -12.88
N GLN A 313 6.20 -12.05 -11.68
CA GLN A 313 6.53 -10.68 -11.24
C GLN A 313 7.73 -10.58 -10.30
N PHE A 314 8.15 -11.70 -9.71
CA PHE A 314 9.26 -11.74 -8.75
C PHE A 314 9.04 -10.86 -7.50
N ALA A 315 7.81 -10.42 -7.20
CA ALA A 315 7.48 -9.64 -5.99
C ALA A 315 7.89 -10.36 -4.70
N TYR A 316 7.81 -11.71 -4.69
CA TYR A 316 8.30 -12.55 -3.58
C TYR A 316 9.78 -12.38 -3.24
N THR A 317 10.59 -11.86 -4.17
CA THR A 317 12.02 -11.57 -3.92
C THR A 317 12.23 -10.33 -3.05
N LEU A 318 11.19 -9.49 -2.94
CA LEU A 318 11.16 -8.23 -2.20
C LEU A 318 10.24 -8.32 -0.97
N ALA A 319 9.80 -9.52 -0.59
CA ALA A 319 8.87 -9.72 0.52
C ALA A 319 9.37 -9.13 1.85
N ASP A 320 10.69 -9.08 2.06
CA ASP A 320 11.31 -8.48 3.25
C ASP A 320 11.28 -6.95 3.27
N ARG A 321 10.78 -6.32 2.19
CA ARG A 321 10.48 -4.88 2.05
C ARG A 321 8.99 -4.60 2.08
N ILE A 322 8.20 -5.49 1.48
CA ILE A 322 6.75 -5.32 1.31
C ILE A 322 6.04 -5.54 2.65
N ILE A 323 6.44 -6.55 3.42
CA ILE A 323 5.76 -6.94 4.67
C ILE A 323 6.20 -6.04 5.82
N ASN A 324 5.32 -5.13 6.24
CA ASN A 324 5.57 -4.14 7.29
C ASN A 324 4.59 -4.22 8.49
N GLY A 325 4.80 -3.42 9.52
CA GLY A 325 4.01 -3.38 10.75
C GLY A 325 2.70 -2.57 10.64
N ASP A 326 2.45 -1.90 9.52
CA ASP A 326 1.25 -1.12 9.22
C ASP A 326 1.09 -0.99 7.70
N MET A 327 -0.10 -0.56 7.26
CA MET A 327 -0.34 -0.09 5.90
C MET A 327 -0.70 1.39 5.93
N VAL A 328 -0.13 2.18 5.01
CA VAL A 328 -0.28 3.65 5.00
C VAL A 328 -1.16 4.12 3.85
N TYR A 329 -2.06 5.05 4.13
CA TYR A 329 -3.03 5.58 3.18
C TYR A 329 -3.18 7.10 3.33
N TRP A 330 -3.60 7.77 2.27
CA TRP A 330 -4.12 9.13 2.31
C TRP A 330 -5.60 9.13 1.92
N ASN A 331 -6.42 9.86 2.66
CA ASN A 331 -7.84 9.96 2.36
C ASN A 331 -8.10 11.05 1.32
N ARG A 332 -8.83 10.70 0.26
CA ARG A 332 -9.42 11.68 -0.66
C ARG A 332 -10.89 11.85 -0.29
N ARG A 333 -11.23 13.00 0.28
CA ARG A 333 -12.59 13.29 0.73
C ARG A 333 -13.55 13.36 -0.44
N THR A 334 -14.66 12.63 -0.35
CA THR A 334 -15.70 12.60 -1.39
C THR A 334 -16.93 13.44 -1.02
N ASP A 335 -16.89 14.09 0.15
CA ASP A 335 -18.01 14.82 0.73
C ASP A 335 -17.97 16.33 0.48
N SER A 336 -17.02 16.84 -0.32
CA SER A 336 -16.98 18.25 -0.69
C SER A 336 -18.28 18.67 -1.39
N LEU A 337 -18.83 19.79 -0.93
CA LEU A 337 -19.99 20.45 -1.50
C LEU A 337 -19.67 21.12 -2.84
N THR A 338 -18.38 21.31 -3.16
CA THR A 338 -17.94 21.96 -4.41
C THR A 338 -18.10 21.08 -5.64
N TYR A 339 -18.18 19.75 -5.47
CA TYR A 339 -18.37 18.82 -6.60
C TYR A 339 -19.73 19.01 -7.31
N ASP A 340 -20.74 19.59 -6.66
CA ASP A 340 -22.03 19.94 -7.31
C ASP A 340 -22.16 21.46 -7.59
N ALA A 341 -21.18 22.26 -7.19
CA ALA A 341 -21.21 23.71 -7.32
C ALA A 341 -20.82 24.18 -8.72
N ASP A 342 -21.34 25.35 -9.09
CA ASP A 342 -20.88 26.10 -10.26
C ASP A 342 -19.70 26.98 -9.84
N ILE A 343 -18.54 26.78 -10.46
CA ILE A 343 -17.32 27.53 -10.16
C ILE A 343 -16.99 28.43 -11.33
N THR A 344 -16.72 29.69 -11.02
CA THR A 344 -16.23 30.68 -11.97
C THR A 344 -14.94 31.30 -11.46
N VAL A 345 -14.06 31.69 -12.38
CA VAL A 345 -12.80 32.36 -12.07
C VAL A 345 -12.69 33.65 -12.87
N SER A 346 -12.08 34.69 -12.31
CA SER A 346 -11.80 35.93 -13.05
C SER A 346 -10.84 35.70 -14.22
N SER A 347 -9.94 34.72 -14.08
CA SER A 347 -9.14 34.13 -15.16
C SER A 347 -8.57 32.76 -14.72
N GLY A 348 -8.12 31.95 -15.67
CA GLY A 348 -7.70 30.57 -15.44
C GLY A 348 -8.72 29.55 -15.94
N ASP A 349 -8.65 28.31 -15.44
CA ASP A 349 -9.57 27.23 -15.82
C ASP A 349 -10.35 26.74 -14.59
N ALA A 350 -11.58 27.23 -14.45
CA ALA A 350 -12.47 26.87 -13.35
C ALA A 350 -12.74 25.35 -13.25
N LYS A 351 -12.62 24.60 -14.35
CA LYS A 351 -12.92 23.16 -14.36
C LYS A 351 -11.94 22.34 -13.55
N LEU A 352 -10.75 22.87 -13.27
CA LEU A 352 -9.74 22.18 -12.47
C LEU A 352 -10.02 22.28 -10.97
N LEU A 353 -10.87 23.20 -10.53
CA LEU A 353 -11.01 23.54 -9.12
C LEU A 353 -11.98 22.65 -8.33
N ASN A 354 -12.75 21.80 -9.03
CA ASN A 354 -13.66 20.82 -8.42
C ASN A 354 -13.71 19.50 -9.21
N ASP A 355 -12.59 19.10 -9.82
CA ASP A 355 -12.51 17.87 -10.62
C ASP A 355 -12.02 16.64 -9.85
N PHE A 356 -11.77 16.77 -8.54
CA PHE A 356 -11.25 15.72 -7.66
C PHE A 356 -9.78 15.36 -7.94
N LYS A 357 -9.07 16.04 -8.84
CA LYS A 357 -7.70 15.68 -9.21
C LYS A 357 -6.70 16.64 -8.59
N LEU A 358 -5.78 16.10 -7.77
CA LEU A 358 -4.66 16.90 -7.23
C LEU A 358 -3.44 16.88 -8.14
N VAL A 359 -3.29 15.82 -8.95
CA VAL A 359 -2.17 15.66 -9.86
C VAL A 359 -2.64 15.16 -11.22
N SER A 360 -1.95 15.59 -12.27
CA SER A 360 -2.19 15.12 -13.63
C SER A 360 -0.90 15.22 -14.45
N THR A 361 -0.83 14.49 -15.56
CA THR A 361 0.29 14.57 -16.51
C THR A 361 -0.15 14.15 -17.90
N ASP A 362 0.52 14.68 -18.93
CA ASP A 362 0.40 14.25 -20.32
C ASP A 362 1.38 13.12 -20.67
N LYS A 363 2.26 12.71 -19.75
CA LYS A 363 3.33 11.73 -19.99
C LYS A 363 3.50 10.81 -18.80
N THR A 364 3.20 9.52 -18.96
CA THR A 364 3.37 8.53 -17.88
C THR A 364 4.68 7.73 -17.96
N ILE A 365 5.35 7.74 -19.12
CA ILE A 365 6.55 6.92 -19.41
C ILE A 365 7.80 7.33 -18.63
N PRO A 366 8.17 8.63 -18.54
CA PRO A 366 9.42 9.02 -17.87
C PRO A 366 9.44 8.60 -16.41
N GLN A 367 10.55 8.05 -15.91
CA GLN A 367 10.62 7.63 -14.50
C GLN A 367 10.37 8.79 -13.52
N LYS A 368 10.86 9.99 -13.84
CA LYS A 368 10.49 11.23 -13.13
C LYS A 368 9.61 12.07 -14.03
N THR A 369 8.33 12.09 -13.72
CA THR A 369 7.28 12.71 -14.51
C THR A 369 6.91 14.06 -13.92
N LYS A 370 6.88 15.10 -14.77
CA LYS A 370 6.37 16.41 -14.38
C LYS A 370 4.84 16.40 -14.39
N PHE A 371 4.25 17.05 -13.40
CA PHE A 371 2.82 17.30 -13.37
C PHE A 371 2.44 18.43 -14.32
N SER A 372 1.25 18.33 -14.90
CA SER A 372 0.68 19.30 -15.82
C SER A 372 -0.85 19.19 -15.88
N GLY A 373 -1.51 20.32 -16.13
CA GLY A 373 -2.96 20.38 -16.34
C GLY A 373 -3.80 20.07 -15.09
N CYS A 374 -3.30 20.45 -13.91
CA CYS A 374 -4.00 20.32 -12.62
C CYS A 374 -3.87 21.59 -11.75
N VAL A 375 -3.50 22.73 -12.34
CA VAL A 375 -3.44 24.04 -11.66
C VAL A 375 -4.20 25.06 -12.50
N SER A 376 -5.20 25.71 -11.90
CA SER A 376 -5.83 26.90 -12.47
C SER A 376 -5.05 28.14 -12.04
N SER A 377 -4.13 28.60 -12.89
CA SER A 377 -3.36 29.83 -12.65
C SER A 377 -4.10 31.07 -13.16
N PHE A 378 -4.13 32.12 -12.36
CA PHE A 378 -4.66 33.42 -12.80
C PHE A 378 -3.72 34.06 -13.82
N ASN A 379 -4.30 34.74 -14.81
CA ASN A 379 -3.54 35.51 -15.79
C ASN A 379 -2.76 36.64 -15.10
N LYS A 380 -1.56 36.94 -15.57
CA LYS A 380 -0.68 37.98 -14.97
C LYS A 380 -1.34 39.37 -14.89
N ASN A 381 -2.22 39.68 -15.83
CA ASN A 381 -2.94 40.96 -15.91
C ASN A 381 -4.30 40.96 -15.19
N ASP A 382 -4.73 39.84 -14.62
CA ASP A 382 -5.96 39.76 -13.83
C ASP A 382 -5.76 40.49 -12.50
N LYS A 383 -6.47 41.61 -12.32
CA LYS A 383 -6.40 42.40 -11.09
C LYS A 383 -7.33 41.88 -9.99
N GLU A 384 -8.31 41.08 -10.34
CA GLU A 384 -9.30 40.57 -9.40
C GLU A 384 -8.80 39.31 -8.69
N LYS A 385 -8.29 38.32 -9.46
CA LYS A 385 -7.83 37.02 -8.95
C LYS A 385 -8.83 36.37 -7.99
N VAL A 386 -10.03 36.16 -8.53
CA VAL A 386 -11.21 35.72 -7.80
C VAL A 386 -11.65 34.34 -8.29
N VAL A 387 -11.95 33.45 -7.34
CA VAL A 387 -12.75 32.24 -7.54
C VAL A 387 -14.10 32.46 -6.87
N THR A 388 -15.20 32.24 -7.58
CA THR A 388 -16.55 32.23 -7.00
C THR A 388 -17.15 30.84 -7.13
N VAL A 389 -17.57 30.30 -5.98
CA VAL A 389 -18.26 29.01 -5.87
C VAL A 389 -19.71 29.29 -5.55
N LYS A 390 -20.62 28.82 -6.41
CA LYS A 390 -22.06 28.98 -6.26
C LYS A 390 -22.72 27.61 -6.10
N PHE A 391 -23.35 27.40 -4.95
CA PHE A 391 -24.07 26.16 -4.69
C PHE A 391 -25.43 26.15 -5.40
N ARG A 392 -25.91 24.97 -5.78
CA ARG A 392 -27.23 24.82 -6.43
C ARG A 392 -28.40 25.01 -5.46
N SER A 393 -28.14 24.82 -4.17
CA SER A 393 -29.09 25.05 -3.08
C SER A 393 -28.31 25.56 -1.86
N PRO A 394 -28.93 26.28 -0.93
CA PRO A 394 -28.27 26.74 0.29
C PRO A 394 -27.61 25.57 1.05
N GLN A 395 -26.36 25.75 1.48
CA GLN A 395 -25.57 24.74 2.17
C GLN A 395 -25.16 25.20 3.57
N ASN A 396 -24.90 24.24 4.44
CA ASN A 396 -24.21 24.47 5.71
C ASN A 396 -22.72 24.19 5.50
N ILE A 397 -21.86 25.09 5.96
CA ILE A 397 -20.41 25.01 5.73
C ILE A 397 -19.66 25.39 7.01
N SER A 398 -18.66 24.62 7.38
CA SER A 398 -17.78 24.94 8.52
C SER A 398 -16.29 24.90 8.16
N CYS A 399 -15.95 24.50 6.94
CA CYS A 399 -14.57 24.32 6.51
C CYS A 399 -14.42 24.56 5.01
N ILE A 400 -13.35 25.24 4.62
CA ILE A 400 -12.90 25.36 3.23
C ILE A 400 -11.45 24.91 3.17
N SER A 401 -11.12 24.09 2.17
CA SER A 401 -9.77 23.62 1.92
C SER A 401 -9.27 24.18 0.59
N LEU A 402 -8.08 24.76 0.62
CA LEU A 402 -7.41 25.34 -0.54
C LEU A 402 -6.10 24.59 -0.80
N TYR A 403 -5.90 24.20 -2.05
CA TYR A 403 -4.69 23.54 -2.52
C TYR A 403 -3.98 24.49 -3.49
N ASP A 404 -2.80 24.98 -3.11
CA ASP A 404 -2.01 25.92 -3.92
C ASP A 404 -1.37 25.23 -5.14
N ASP A 405 -0.69 26.01 -5.99
CA ASP A 405 0.29 25.49 -6.95
C ASP A 405 1.37 24.70 -6.17
N TYR A 406 1.77 23.55 -6.72
CA TYR A 406 2.82 22.73 -6.13
C TYR A 406 4.23 23.26 -6.48
N ASP A 407 4.37 24.14 -7.48
CA ASP A 407 5.65 24.80 -7.78
C ASP A 407 6.10 25.68 -6.60
N LEU A 408 7.16 25.25 -5.90
CA LEU A 408 7.69 25.93 -4.71
C LEU A 408 8.17 27.38 -4.95
N ASN A 409 8.22 27.88 -6.19
CA ASN A 409 8.51 29.28 -6.51
C ASN A 409 7.26 30.15 -6.63
N ARG A 410 6.07 29.58 -6.45
CA ARG A 410 4.77 30.26 -6.51
C ARG A 410 3.98 29.89 -5.27
N ASN A 411 3.48 30.89 -4.56
CA ASN A 411 2.68 30.65 -3.38
C ASN A 411 1.70 31.80 -3.15
N ILE A 412 0.45 31.47 -2.87
CA ILE A 412 -0.55 32.42 -2.38
C ILE A 412 -0.24 32.70 -0.91
N LEU A 413 0.10 33.97 -0.62
CA LEU A 413 0.51 34.42 0.70
C LEU A 413 -0.66 34.93 1.54
N GLY A 414 -1.83 35.10 0.93
CA GLY A 414 -3.04 35.47 1.63
C GLY A 414 -4.22 35.71 0.70
N GLY A 415 -5.41 35.70 1.30
CA GLY A 415 -6.65 36.00 0.59
C GLY A 415 -7.79 36.30 1.54
N THR A 416 -8.98 36.46 0.98
CA THR A 416 -10.23 36.65 1.74
C THR A 416 -11.32 35.77 1.15
N ILE A 417 -12.11 35.15 2.02
CA ILE A 417 -13.32 34.43 1.64
C ILE A 417 -14.51 35.27 2.07
N THR A 418 -15.34 35.68 1.11
CA THR A 418 -16.60 36.39 1.36
C THR A 418 -17.78 35.46 1.08
N PHE A 419 -18.66 35.27 2.05
CA PHE A 419 -19.84 34.41 1.94
C PHE A 419 -21.08 35.18 1.49
N SER A 420 -22.10 34.48 1.00
CA SER A 420 -23.36 35.08 0.56
C SER A 420 -24.15 35.79 1.67
N ASP A 421 -23.87 35.47 2.94
CA ASP A 421 -24.44 36.17 4.11
C ASP A 421 -23.72 37.50 4.44
N GLY A 422 -22.70 37.86 3.66
CA GLY A 422 -21.87 39.05 3.83
C GLY A 422 -20.73 38.88 4.83
N SER A 423 -20.61 37.73 5.50
CA SER A 423 -19.49 37.46 6.40
C SER A 423 -18.19 37.22 5.63
N ILE A 424 -17.06 37.56 6.26
CA ILE A 424 -15.73 37.49 5.68
C ILE A 424 -14.80 36.70 6.60
N ILE A 425 -13.93 35.88 6.00
CA ILE A 425 -12.86 35.17 6.68
C ILE A 425 -11.55 35.49 5.97
N ASP A 426 -10.52 35.83 6.75
CA ASP A 426 -9.16 35.99 6.23
C ASP A 426 -8.53 34.62 5.99
N VAL A 427 -7.85 34.48 4.85
CA VAL A 427 -7.13 33.26 4.49
C VAL A 427 -5.64 33.50 4.72
N PRO A 428 -4.96 32.63 5.49
CA PRO A 428 -3.52 32.76 5.72
C PRO A 428 -2.72 32.44 4.45
N ASN A 429 -1.39 32.41 4.57
CA ASN A 429 -0.56 31.83 3.53
C ASN A 429 -0.97 30.38 3.30
N LEU A 430 -1.07 29.99 2.03
CA LEU A 430 -1.29 28.59 1.70
C LEU A 430 0.01 27.81 1.86
N ASN A 431 -0.09 26.50 2.08
CA ASN A 431 1.07 25.62 2.16
C ASN A 431 1.77 25.57 0.79
N ALA A 432 3.02 26.04 0.75
CA ALA A 432 3.78 26.24 -0.50
C ALA A 432 4.08 24.96 -1.29
N ASN A 433 3.93 23.77 -0.69
CA ASN A 433 4.05 22.48 -1.40
C ASN A 433 2.75 22.06 -2.10
N GLY A 434 1.72 22.89 -2.08
CA GLY A 434 0.38 22.60 -2.59
C GLY A 434 -0.46 21.72 -1.67
N SER A 435 0.05 21.31 -0.50
CA SER A 435 -0.74 20.52 0.46
C SER A 435 -1.92 21.31 1.03
N GLU A 436 -2.88 20.59 1.60
CA GLU A 436 -4.14 21.16 2.07
C GLU A 436 -3.89 22.32 3.04
N THR A 437 -4.37 23.51 2.68
CA THR A 437 -4.53 24.60 3.64
C THR A 437 -5.97 24.63 4.09
N ARG A 438 -6.22 24.13 5.30
CA ARG A 438 -7.56 24.01 5.86
C ARG A 438 -7.94 25.27 6.64
N ILE A 439 -9.08 25.85 6.29
CA ILE A 439 -9.66 27.03 6.93
C ILE A 439 -10.95 26.62 7.63
N GLU A 440 -10.88 26.40 8.94
CA GLU A 440 -12.01 26.04 9.79
C GLU A 440 -12.64 27.29 10.43
N PHE A 441 -13.96 27.29 10.53
CA PHE A 441 -14.72 28.40 11.10
C PHE A 441 -16.02 27.92 11.73
N ALA A 442 -16.62 28.79 12.55
CA ALA A 442 -17.93 28.50 13.14
C ALA A 442 -18.95 28.18 12.02
N PRO A 443 -19.73 27.08 12.12
CA PRO A 443 -20.65 26.67 11.07
C PRO A 443 -21.55 27.81 10.60
N LYS A 444 -21.63 27.98 9.28
CA LYS A 444 -22.48 28.96 8.60
C LYS A 444 -23.62 28.23 7.93
N GLU A 445 -24.84 28.68 8.17
CA GLU A 445 -26.06 28.07 7.64
C GLU A 445 -26.56 28.82 6.41
N GLY A 446 -27.19 28.09 5.48
CA GLY A 446 -27.89 28.69 4.34
C GLY A 446 -26.98 29.44 3.35
N ILE A 447 -25.70 29.11 3.27
CA ILE A 447 -24.75 29.73 2.34
C ILE A 447 -25.08 29.30 0.91
N THR A 448 -25.32 30.27 0.04
CA THR A 448 -25.64 30.04 -1.39
C THR A 448 -24.42 30.18 -2.30
N SER A 449 -23.42 30.94 -1.85
CA SER A 449 -22.15 31.09 -2.56
C SER A 449 -21.05 31.58 -1.61
N PHE A 450 -19.81 31.40 -2.02
CA PHE A 450 -18.69 32.13 -1.46
C PHE A 450 -17.69 32.53 -2.55
N THR A 451 -16.89 33.54 -2.26
CA THR A 451 -15.89 34.09 -3.17
C THR A 451 -14.55 34.10 -2.46
N PHE A 452 -13.55 33.41 -3.01
CA PHE A 452 -12.16 33.50 -2.59
C PHE A 452 -11.43 34.52 -3.47
N LYS A 453 -10.83 35.54 -2.84
CA LYS A 453 -10.02 36.57 -3.52
C LYS A 453 -8.59 36.51 -3.01
N VAL A 454 -7.63 36.34 -3.91
CA VAL A 454 -6.20 36.42 -3.59
C VAL A 454 -5.83 37.86 -3.31
N THR A 455 -5.21 38.13 -2.15
CA THR A 455 -4.76 39.47 -1.75
C THR A 455 -3.25 39.66 -1.92
N SER A 456 -2.46 38.60 -1.73
CA SER A 456 -1.01 38.58 -1.95
C SER A 456 -0.53 37.22 -2.42
N PHE A 457 0.54 37.21 -3.21
CA PHE A 457 1.21 36.00 -3.68
C PHE A 457 2.66 36.32 -4.06
N GLU A 458 3.49 35.29 -4.14
CA GLU A 458 4.84 35.34 -4.68
C GLU A 458 4.98 34.47 -5.94
N GLY A 459 6.10 34.62 -6.64
CA GLY A 459 6.29 34.04 -7.96
C GLY A 459 5.66 34.87 -9.07
N ASP A 460 5.54 34.30 -10.27
CA ASP A 460 5.06 35.03 -11.44
C ASP A 460 3.54 34.95 -11.66
N THR A 461 2.85 34.00 -11.02
CA THR A 461 1.39 33.85 -11.01
C THR A 461 0.92 33.15 -9.73
N ALA A 462 -0.26 33.50 -9.22
CA ALA A 462 -1.00 32.70 -8.24
C ALA A 462 -1.84 31.63 -8.96
N GLY A 463 -2.04 30.47 -8.32
CA GLY A 463 -2.88 29.41 -8.84
C GLY A 463 -3.40 28.49 -7.75
N LEU A 464 -4.41 27.70 -8.07
CA LEU A 464 -4.94 26.67 -7.17
C LEU A 464 -5.04 25.35 -7.93
N CYS A 465 -4.72 24.25 -7.26
CA CYS A 465 -5.05 22.91 -7.73
C CYS A 465 -6.54 22.62 -7.55
N GLU A 466 -7.09 22.87 -6.35
CA GLU A 466 -8.45 22.48 -5.98
C GLU A 466 -9.01 23.45 -4.91
N ILE A 467 -10.34 23.64 -4.90
CA ILE A 467 -11.07 24.31 -3.82
C ILE A 467 -12.22 23.42 -3.35
N GLU A 468 -12.21 23.09 -2.06
CA GLU A 468 -13.18 22.20 -1.45
C GLU A 468 -13.88 22.89 -0.28
N ALA A 469 -15.15 22.56 -0.06
CA ALA A 469 -15.97 23.15 1.00
C ALA A 469 -16.78 22.04 1.66
N PHE A 470 -16.76 22.00 3.00
CA PHE A 470 -17.32 20.90 3.76
C PHE A 470 -18.32 21.39 4.81
N GLU A 471 -19.38 20.59 4.98
CA GLU A 471 -20.33 20.78 6.08
C GLU A 471 -19.66 20.56 7.44
N LYS A 472 -18.72 19.61 7.52
CA LYS A 472 -17.94 19.29 8.71
C LYS A 472 -16.45 19.34 8.40
N ALA A 473 -15.70 19.95 9.32
CA ALA A 473 -14.24 20.02 9.23
C ALA A 473 -13.61 18.62 9.23
N ASP A 474 -14.06 17.74 10.14
CA ASP A 474 -13.59 16.36 10.19
C ASP A 474 -14.29 15.47 9.17
N TYR A 475 -13.55 14.46 8.73
CA TYR A 475 -14.06 13.42 7.85
C TYR A 475 -14.27 12.13 8.63
N ASP A 476 -15.49 11.60 8.60
CA ASP A 476 -15.81 10.31 9.21
C ASP A 476 -15.36 9.18 8.27
N LEU A 477 -14.31 8.45 8.67
CA LEU A 477 -13.83 7.27 7.95
C LEU A 477 -14.77 6.06 8.11
N GLY A 478 -15.78 6.13 8.96
CA GLY A 478 -16.72 5.03 9.22
C GLY A 478 -16.09 3.84 9.96
N PHE A 479 -14.84 3.97 10.42
CA PHE A 479 -14.17 3.04 11.30
C PHE A 479 -13.33 3.81 12.33
N SER A 480 -13.04 3.16 13.46
CA SER A 480 -12.21 3.70 14.52
C SER A 480 -11.19 2.68 15.02
N PHE A 481 -9.99 3.14 15.33
CA PHE A 481 -8.96 2.30 15.90
C PHE A 481 -8.05 3.10 16.82
N VAL A 482 -7.39 2.36 17.70
CA VAL A 482 -6.22 2.80 18.45
C VAL A 482 -5.10 1.81 18.15
N LYS A 483 -3.85 2.25 18.25
CA LYS A 483 -2.68 1.39 18.17
C LYS A 483 -1.58 1.90 19.09
N ILE A 484 -1.04 1.01 19.92
CA ILE A 484 0.19 1.26 20.68
C ILE A 484 1.40 1.20 19.74
N LYS A 485 2.23 2.22 19.83
CA LYS A 485 3.50 2.36 19.09
C LYS A 485 4.65 2.67 20.03
N ASN A 486 5.86 2.44 19.58
CA ASN A 486 7.05 2.95 20.26
C ASN A 486 7.17 4.45 19.96
N ALA A 487 7.19 5.30 20.99
CA ALA A 487 7.14 6.75 20.81
C ALA A 487 8.40 7.32 20.13
N ASP A 488 9.56 6.69 20.33
CA ASP A 488 10.84 7.19 19.81
C ASP A 488 11.05 6.82 18.34
N THR A 489 10.51 5.67 17.91
CA THR A 489 10.71 5.12 16.55
C THR A 489 9.48 5.25 15.65
N ASP A 490 8.32 5.58 16.21
CA ASP A 490 7.01 5.62 15.53
C ASP A 490 6.53 4.25 14.97
N ASP A 491 7.24 3.16 15.31
CA ASP A 491 6.91 1.79 14.90
C ASP A 491 5.73 1.23 15.70
N TYR A 492 4.76 0.63 15.01
CA TYR A 492 3.64 -0.08 15.65
C TYR A 492 4.11 -1.32 16.41
N MET A 493 3.63 -1.46 17.64
CA MET A 493 4.04 -2.55 18.54
C MET A 493 3.03 -3.70 18.50
N TYR A 494 3.51 -4.94 18.59
CA TYR A 494 2.67 -6.14 18.55
C TYR A 494 3.12 -7.12 19.63
N ASN A 495 3.73 -8.25 19.25
CA ASN A 495 4.50 -9.10 20.14
C ASN A 495 5.92 -8.54 20.30
N TYR A 496 6.08 -7.46 21.05
CA TYR A 496 7.28 -6.64 21.13
C TYR A 496 8.37 -7.23 22.05
N PHE A 497 9.61 -7.30 21.58
CA PHE A 497 10.78 -7.71 22.34
C PHE A 497 11.59 -6.51 22.82
N VAL A 498 12.08 -6.58 24.04
CA VAL A 498 13.07 -5.66 24.60
C VAL A 498 14.35 -6.39 24.95
N GLU A 499 15.46 -5.66 24.89
CA GLU A 499 16.80 -6.17 25.20
C GLU A 499 16.97 -6.42 26.71
N PRO A 500 17.97 -7.23 27.12
CA PRO A 500 18.13 -7.64 28.53
C PRO A 500 18.30 -6.48 29.51
N ASP A 501 18.90 -5.39 29.05
CA ASP A 501 19.25 -4.19 29.82
C ASP A 501 18.23 -3.05 29.66
N THR A 502 17.19 -3.23 28.85
CA THR A 502 16.13 -2.22 28.70
C THR A 502 15.39 -2.04 30.04
N SER A 503 15.52 -0.84 30.63
CA SER A 503 14.85 -0.46 31.89
C SER A 503 13.49 0.19 31.69
N GLU A 504 13.23 0.72 30.49
CA GLU A 504 11.99 1.45 30.20
C GLU A 504 11.64 1.46 28.71
N LEU A 505 10.37 1.75 28.40
CA LEU A 505 9.87 2.09 27.07
C LEU A 505 8.94 3.29 27.15
N ILE A 506 9.02 4.20 26.18
CA ILE A 506 8.03 5.26 26.01
C ILE A 506 7.00 4.79 24.98
N LEU A 507 5.74 4.69 25.42
CA LEU A 507 4.63 4.28 24.59
C LEU A 507 4.01 5.50 23.92
N GLY A 508 3.70 5.38 22.64
CA GLY A 508 2.86 6.31 21.91
C GLY A 508 1.54 5.65 21.53
N ILE A 509 0.56 6.48 21.17
CA ILE A 509 -0.72 6.01 20.64
C ILE A 509 -0.91 6.63 19.26
N SER A 510 -1.37 5.81 18.32
CA SER A 510 -1.94 6.24 17.06
C SER A 510 -3.44 5.98 17.11
N SER A 511 -4.26 6.89 16.59
CA SER A 511 -5.72 6.78 16.59
C SER A 511 -6.26 7.23 15.24
N SER A 512 -7.43 6.70 14.85
CA SER A 512 -8.24 7.22 13.75
C SER A 512 -8.82 8.61 14.04
N ASP A 513 -9.00 8.95 15.32
CA ASP A 513 -9.44 10.27 15.78
C ASP A 513 -8.51 10.76 16.88
N THR A 514 -7.75 11.80 16.59
CA THR A 514 -6.75 12.39 17.51
C THR A 514 -7.38 13.23 18.62
N ARG A 515 -8.67 13.54 18.54
CA ARG A 515 -9.41 14.31 19.54
C ARG A 515 -9.92 13.43 20.68
N MET A 516 -10.00 12.13 20.44
CA MET A 516 -10.43 11.18 21.46
C MET A 516 -9.27 10.84 22.40
N ASN A 517 -9.50 10.98 23.70
CA ASN A 517 -8.54 10.57 24.70
C ASN A 517 -8.42 9.04 24.72
N CYS A 518 -7.20 8.56 24.92
CA CYS A 518 -6.91 7.14 25.02
C CYS A 518 -6.25 6.85 26.38
N SER A 519 -6.69 5.77 27.02
CA SER A 519 -6.10 5.28 28.26
C SER A 519 -5.12 4.14 27.98
N LEU A 520 -4.04 4.08 28.76
CA LEU A 520 -3.09 2.96 28.75
C LEU A 520 -3.14 2.24 30.09
N LYS A 521 -3.14 0.90 30.06
CA LYS A 521 -3.09 0.07 31.27
C LYS A 521 -2.30 -1.20 31.05
N VAL A 522 -1.59 -1.63 32.08
CA VAL A 522 -1.02 -2.99 32.15
C VAL A 522 -2.15 -3.92 32.59
N VAL A 523 -2.53 -4.86 31.73
CA VAL A 523 -3.62 -5.82 32.01
C VAL A 523 -3.12 -7.16 32.53
N ASP A 524 -1.85 -7.47 32.31
CA ASP A 524 -1.19 -8.69 32.80
C ASP A 524 0.33 -8.48 32.89
N GLY A 525 0.99 -9.17 33.80
CA GLY A 525 2.44 -9.11 34.02
C GLY A 525 2.87 -8.53 35.38
N SER A 526 4.11 -8.82 35.76
CA SER A 526 4.73 -8.39 37.01
C SER A 526 6.09 -7.73 36.76
N GLY A 527 6.55 -6.94 37.72
CA GLY A 527 7.82 -6.20 37.61
C GLY A 527 7.78 -5.06 36.60
N VAL A 528 6.58 -4.57 36.30
CA VAL A 528 6.35 -3.46 35.37
C VAL A 528 5.47 -2.41 36.03
N LYS A 529 5.78 -1.14 35.78
CA LYS A 529 4.98 0.00 36.23
C LYS A 529 4.74 0.94 35.05
N LEU A 530 3.50 1.39 34.89
CA LEU A 530 3.12 2.40 33.89
C LEU A 530 2.92 3.74 34.59
N ASN A 531 3.74 4.74 34.24
CA ASN A 531 3.64 6.13 34.72
C ASN A 531 3.36 7.04 33.53
N GLY A 532 2.09 7.43 33.34
CA GLY A 532 1.67 8.11 32.10
C GLY A 532 1.83 7.18 30.91
N ASN A 533 2.69 7.55 29.96
CA ASN A 533 3.04 6.71 28.80
C ASN A 533 4.39 5.99 28.96
N LYS A 534 5.09 6.19 30.08
CA LYS A 534 6.38 5.56 30.37
C LYS A 534 6.16 4.22 31.06
N LEU A 535 6.60 3.15 30.43
CA LEU A 535 6.57 1.79 30.95
C LEU A 535 7.94 1.43 31.53
N GLU A 536 8.04 1.32 32.85
CA GLU A 536 9.28 1.04 33.59
C GLU A 536 9.34 -0.42 34.02
N PHE A 537 10.52 -1.02 33.92
CA PHE A 537 10.76 -2.43 34.19
C PHE A 537 11.77 -2.60 35.33
N ASP A 538 11.43 -3.40 36.33
CA ASP A 538 12.39 -3.80 37.36
C ASP A 538 13.30 -4.95 36.88
N SER A 539 14.19 -5.43 37.74
CA SER A 539 15.10 -6.55 37.42
C SER A 539 14.39 -7.90 37.26
N GLY A 540 13.19 -8.06 37.81
CA GLY A 540 12.36 -9.25 37.72
C GLY A 540 11.44 -9.29 36.48
N PHE A 541 11.30 -8.18 35.75
CA PHE A 541 10.46 -8.11 34.56
C PHE A 541 10.84 -9.15 33.50
N ARG A 542 9.84 -9.89 33.03
CA ARG A 542 9.97 -10.89 31.95
C ARG A 542 8.97 -10.65 30.82
N LYS A 543 7.72 -10.37 31.17
CA LYS A 543 6.63 -10.22 30.21
C LYS A 543 5.50 -9.41 30.83
N CYS A 544 4.86 -8.56 30.03
CA CYS A 544 3.56 -7.98 30.34
C CYS A 544 2.68 -7.85 29.10
N THR A 545 1.41 -7.58 29.33
CA THR A 545 0.42 -7.22 28.32
C THR A 545 -0.04 -5.80 28.61
N VAL A 546 0.03 -4.93 27.60
CA VAL A 546 -0.42 -3.55 27.68
C VAL A 546 -1.60 -3.37 26.76
N ARG A 547 -2.62 -2.66 27.24
CA ARG A 547 -3.83 -2.36 26.50
C ARG A 547 -4.03 -0.86 26.40
N ALA A 548 -4.39 -0.40 25.20
CA ALA A 548 -4.87 0.94 24.94
C ALA A 548 -6.35 0.87 24.58
N GLU A 549 -7.15 1.78 25.12
CA GLU A 549 -8.59 1.88 24.87
C GLU A 549 -8.96 3.35 24.68
N ILE A 550 -9.92 3.63 23.79
CA ILE A 550 -10.54 4.95 23.73
C ILE A 550 -11.38 5.17 25.00
N GLU A 551 -11.23 6.33 25.65
CA GLU A 551 -12.03 6.67 26.83
C GLU A 551 -13.53 6.73 26.48
N GLY A 552 -14.35 6.03 27.26
CA GLY A 552 -15.78 5.88 26.99
C GLY A 552 -16.13 4.80 25.94
N HIS A 553 -15.15 4.25 25.23
CA HIS A 553 -15.32 3.26 24.16
C HIS A 553 -14.33 2.09 24.28
N PRO A 554 -14.41 1.28 25.36
CA PRO A 554 -13.46 0.18 25.63
C PRO A 554 -13.49 -0.96 24.59
N GLU A 555 -14.54 -1.00 23.76
CA GLU A 555 -14.64 -1.86 22.58
C GLU A 555 -13.68 -1.45 21.46
N ILE A 556 -13.19 -0.20 21.45
CA ILE A 556 -12.16 0.28 20.54
C ILE A 556 -10.81 0.22 21.26
N PHE A 557 -9.98 -0.76 20.89
CA PHE A 557 -8.77 -1.07 21.64
C PHE A 557 -7.64 -1.65 20.79
N ASP A 558 -6.45 -1.57 21.36
CA ASP A 558 -5.27 -2.32 20.94
C ASP A 558 -4.65 -2.99 22.16
N GLN A 559 -4.16 -4.21 21.96
CA GLN A 559 -3.50 -4.96 23.02
C GLN A 559 -2.24 -5.62 22.47
N ILE A 560 -1.12 -5.32 23.14
CA ILE A 560 0.22 -5.75 22.77
C ILE A 560 0.83 -6.55 23.90
N THR A 561 1.80 -7.38 23.54
CA THR A 561 2.62 -8.12 24.50
C THR A 561 4.06 -7.63 24.44
N ILE A 562 4.66 -7.34 25.60
CA ILE A 562 6.06 -6.95 25.70
C ILE A 562 6.83 -8.06 26.44
N THR A 563 7.94 -8.53 25.88
CA THR A 563 8.76 -9.61 26.47
C THR A 563 10.24 -9.19 26.53
N ARG A 564 10.86 -9.29 27.72
CA ARG A 564 12.30 -9.11 27.89
C ARG A 564 13.03 -10.41 27.58
N LEU A 565 13.92 -10.36 26.59
CA LEU A 565 14.80 -11.49 26.28
C LEU A 565 16.00 -11.48 27.22
N SER A 566 16.41 -12.65 27.72
CA SER A 566 17.75 -12.80 28.29
C SER A 566 18.82 -12.72 27.19
N ALA A 567 20.07 -12.45 27.53
CA ALA A 567 21.17 -12.40 26.55
C ALA A 567 21.26 -13.69 25.70
N LYS A 568 21.01 -14.85 26.31
CA LYS A 568 20.99 -16.16 25.63
C LYS A 568 19.78 -16.30 24.69
N GLU A 569 18.62 -15.78 25.08
CA GLU A 569 17.42 -15.80 24.22
C GLU A 569 17.56 -14.84 23.04
N LEU A 570 18.10 -13.65 23.27
CA LEU A 570 18.40 -12.67 22.23
C LEU A 570 19.38 -13.24 21.19
N GLN A 571 20.48 -13.85 21.64
CA GLN A 571 21.43 -14.50 20.74
C GLN A 571 20.78 -15.65 19.94
N LYS A 572 19.94 -16.46 20.57
CA LYS A 572 19.17 -17.52 19.89
C LYS A 572 18.20 -16.96 18.86
N TYR A 573 17.58 -15.82 19.16
CA TYR A 573 16.67 -15.15 18.25
C TYR A 573 17.40 -14.61 17.01
N TYR A 574 18.52 -13.92 17.18
CA TYR A 574 19.34 -13.46 16.05
C TYR A 574 19.86 -14.61 15.19
N LYS A 575 20.32 -15.70 15.81
CA LYS A 575 20.72 -16.91 15.07
C LYS A 575 19.56 -17.53 14.27
N PHE A 576 18.35 -17.50 14.83
CA PHE A 576 17.15 -17.94 14.14
C PHE A 576 16.83 -17.03 12.95
N GLN A 577 16.86 -15.70 13.11
CA GLN A 577 16.64 -14.77 12.00
C GLN A 577 17.66 -14.95 10.88
N GLU A 578 18.94 -15.14 11.21
CA GLU A 578 19.98 -15.41 10.22
C GLU A 578 19.69 -16.71 9.45
N THR A 579 19.24 -17.74 10.16
CA THR A 579 18.86 -19.04 9.58
C THR A 579 17.64 -18.91 8.69
N ASP A 580 16.58 -18.26 9.18
CA ASP A 580 15.34 -18.01 8.44
C ASP A 580 15.61 -17.22 7.16
N LYS A 581 16.44 -16.16 7.23
CA LYS A 581 16.86 -15.37 6.07
C LYS A 581 17.63 -16.19 5.04
N LYS A 582 18.47 -17.15 5.46
CA LYS A 582 19.14 -18.08 4.53
C LYS A 582 18.16 -19.03 3.87
N LEU A 583 17.18 -19.55 4.61
CA LEU A 583 16.13 -20.41 4.08
C LEU A 583 15.22 -19.65 3.11
N PHE A 584 14.82 -18.42 3.45
CA PHE A 584 14.10 -17.50 2.55
C PHE A 584 14.86 -17.28 1.24
N LYS A 585 16.15 -16.96 1.30
CA LYS A 585 16.98 -16.82 0.09
C LYS A 585 17.08 -18.11 -0.72
N ALA A 586 17.08 -19.27 -0.08
CA ALA A 586 17.07 -20.56 -0.76
C ALA A 586 15.71 -20.82 -1.44
N ASP A 587 14.60 -20.51 -0.77
CA ASP A 587 13.24 -20.62 -1.30
C ASP A 587 13.04 -19.66 -2.49
N VAL A 588 13.51 -18.42 -2.37
CA VAL A 588 13.55 -17.45 -3.49
C VAL A 588 14.30 -18.01 -4.70
N LYS A 589 15.46 -18.65 -4.50
CA LYS A 589 16.20 -19.30 -5.60
C LYS A 589 15.42 -20.46 -6.21
N TRP A 590 14.74 -21.23 -5.37
CA TRP A 590 13.88 -22.33 -5.81
C TRP A 590 12.70 -21.81 -6.65
N LEU A 591 11.99 -20.78 -6.20
CA LEU A 591 10.88 -20.16 -6.94
C LEU A 591 11.34 -19.57 -8.27
N LYS A 592 12.53 -18.96 -8.32
CA LYS A 592 13.14 -18.52 -9.59
C LYS A 592 13.38 -19.68 -10.55
N PHE A 593 13.87 -20.80 -10.04
CA PHE A 593 14.07 -22.02 -10.83
C PHE A 593 12.74 -22.65 -11.27
N GLU A 594 11.74 -22.69 -10.40
CA GLU A 594 10.38 -23.12 -10.71
C GLU A 594 9.77 -22.26 -11.84
N ASN A 595 9.98 -20.94 -11.79
CA ASN A 595 9.54 -20.02 -12.82
C ASN A 595 10.17 -20.33 -14.19
N ILE A 596 11.47 -20.63 -14.22
CA ILE A 596 12.19 -21.03 -15.44
C ILE A 596 11.59 -22.31 -16.03
N ILE A 597 11.30 -23.32 -15.18
CA ILE A 597 10.68 -24.58 -15.61
C ILE A 597 9.29 -24.32 -16.16
N LYS A 598 8.43 -23.63 -15.40
CA LYS A 598 7.02 -23.38 -15.75
C LYS A 598 6.87 -22.61 -17.06
N ASN A 599 7.80 -21.72 -17.38
CA ASN A 599 7.76 -20.90 -18.59
C ASN A 599 8.62 -21.45 -19.74
N GLY A 600 9.07 -22.71 -19.65
CA GLY A 600 9.79 -23.37 -20.76
C GLY A 600 11.16 -22.75 -21.07
N GLN A 601 11.76 -22.04 -20.12
CA GLN A 601 13.06 -21.36 -20.29
C GLN A 601 14.25 -22.25 -19.85
N PHE A 602 13.99 -23.52 -19.54
CA PHE A 602 14.99 -24.44 -18.97
C PHE A 602 16.19 -24.67 -19.90
N ASP A 603 15.96 -24.87 -21.19
CA ASP A 603 17.04 -25.12 -22.16
C ASP A 603 17.96 -23.89 -22.30
N SER A 604 17.38 -22.69 -22.37
CA SER A 604 18.15 -21.44 -22.40
C SER A 604 18.96 -21.25 -21.11
N TYR A 605 18.38 -21.59 -19.96
CA TYR A 605 19.07 -21.53 -18.67
C TYR A 605 20.26 -22.51 -18.62
N LEU A 606 20.07 -23.75 -19.10
CA LEU A 606 21.14 -24.76 -19.13
C LEU A 606 22.29 -24.32 -20.03
N ILE A 607 21.98 -23.74 -21.21
CA ILE A 607 22.99 -23.19 -22.13
C ILE A 607 23.80 -22.06 -21.46
N ASP A 608 23.16 -21.12 -20.78
CA ASP A 608 23.85 -20.02 -20.09
C ASP A 608 24.71 -20.53 -18.93
N LEU A 609 24.23 -21.54 -18.18
CA LEU A 609 24.97 -22.17 -17.10
C LEU A 609 26.23 -22.89 -17.62
N ILE A 610 26.12 -23.64 -18.72
CA ILE A 610 27.27 -24.30 -19.37
C ILE A 610 28.30 -23.26 -19.83
N LYS A 611 27.85 -22.14 -20.43
CA LYS A 611 28.75 -21.05 -20.84
C LYS A 611 29.49 -20.42 -19.65
N LYS A 612 28.80 -20.14 -18.55
CA LYS A 612 29.41 -19.58 -17.32
C LYS A 612 30.40 -20.55 -16.69
N LEU A 613 30.08 -21.85 -16.65
CA LEU A 613 31.00 -22.88 -16.16
C LEU A 613 32.24 -22.97 -17.05
N GLY A 614 32.09 -22.91 -18.37
CA GLY A 614 33.20 -22.85 -19.33
C GLY A 614 34.11 -21.65 -19.09
N GLN A 615 33.55 -20.45 -18.92
CA GLN A 615 34.32 -19.23 -18.64
C GLN A 615 35.05 -19.27 -17.29
N ASN A 616 34.45 -19.89 -16.26
CA ASN A 616 35.09 -20.05 -14.96
C ASN A 616 36.22 -21.08 -15.02
N ILE A 617 36.05 -22.17 -15.76
CA ILE A 617 37.10 -23.17 -15.99
C ILE A 617 38.27 -22.54 -16.77
N GLU A 618 37.99 -21.74 -17.80
CA GLU A 618 39.05 -20.99 -18.51
C GLU A 618 39.79 -20.02 -17.58
N LYS A 619 39.07 -19.29 -16.71
CA LYS A 619 39.70 -18.42 -15.71
C LYS A 619 40.56 -19.14 -14.67
N GLU A 620 40.24 -20.38 -14.32
CA GLU A 620 41.05 -21.21 -13.40
C GLU A 620 42.21 -21.91 -14.10
N ILE A 621 42.17 -22.08 -15.43
CA ILE A 621 43.27 -22.67 -16.21
C ILE A 621 44.30 -21.61 -16.64
N TYR A 622 43.88 -20.36 -16.81
CA TYR A 622 44.72 -19.25 -17.29
C TYR A 622 45.18 -18.26 -16.21
N ASN A 623 44.80 -18.47 -14.94
CA ASN A 623 45.44 -17.87 -13.76
C ASN A 623 46.20 -18.96 -13.00
#